data_AF-A0A7W0ZLF9-F1
#
_entry.id   AF-A0A7W0ZLF9-F1
#
_cell.length_a   1.000
_cell.length_b   1.000
_cell.length_c   1.000
_cell.angle_alpha   90.00
_cell.angle_beta   90.00
_cell.angle_gamma   90.00
#
_symmetry.space_group_name_H-M   'P 1'
#
loop_
_entity.id
_entity.type
_entity.pdbx_description
1 polymer ?
#
loop_
_entity_poly.entity_id
_entity_poly.type
_entity_poly.pdbx_seq_one_letter_code
_entity_poly.pdbx_strand_id
1 'polypeptide(L)' 'MKRFLLMGLLLAVISVVITVGSQANVALTGDYVEARTASVFAGACHFNGEVVTTGRDAVMAWNIKQGNWKGTD' A
#
# COMPACT_ATOMS: atom_id res chain seq x y z
N MET A 1 -23.74 -30.80 32.21
CA MET A 1 -24.51 -29.99 31.23
C MET A 1 -23.99 -28.55 31.11
N LYS A 2 -23.98 -27.73 32.18
CA LYS A 2 -23.49 -26.34 32.13
C LYS A 2 -22.03 -26.18 31.65
N ARG A 3 -21.13 -27.09 32.04
CA ARG A 3 -19.72 -27.12 31.59
C ARG A 3 -19.58 -27.40 30.08
N PHE A 4 -20.41 -28.30 29.54
CA PHE A 4 -20.43 -28.60 28.10
C PHE A 4 -21.02 -27.44 27.29
N LEU A 5 -22.05 -26.77 27.82
CA LEU A 5 -22.60 -25.54 27.22
C LEU A 5 -21.60 -24.38 27.20
N LEU A 6 -20.87 -24.17 28.30
CA LEU A 6 -19.82 -23.15 28.38
C LEU A 6 -18.67 -23.43 27.40
N MET A 7 -18.27 -24.68 27.25
CA MET A 7 -17.21 -25.09 26.33
C MET A 7 -17.63 -24.94 24.86
N GLY A 8 -18.89 -25.26 24.53
CA GLY A 8 -19.46 -25.01 23.21
C GLY A 8 -19.55 -23.52 22.87
N LEU A 9 -19.95 -22.68 23.84
CA LEU A 9 -19.97 -21.23 23.68
C LEU A 9 -18.56 -20.67 23.44
N LEU A 10 -17.56 -21.16 24.18
CA LEU A 10 -16.17 -20.72 24.04
C LEU A 10 -15.61 -21.05 22.64
N LEU A 11 -15.90 -22.25 22.13
CA LEU A 11 -15.51 -22.66 20.79
C LEU A 11 -16.19 -21.82 19.70
N ALA A 12 -17.46 -21.47 19.90
CA ALA A 12 -18.20 -20.58 18.98
C ALA A 12 -17.61 -19.16 18.96
N VAL A 13 -17.22 -18.63 20.12
CA VAL A 13 -16.58 -17.31 20.20
C VAL A 13 -15.21 -17.31 19.51
N ILE A 14 -14.40 -18.35 19.74
CA ILE A 14 -13.07 -18.48 19.11
C ILE A 14 -13.18 -18.53 17.58
N SER A 15 -14.16 -19.27 17.05
CA SER A 15 -14.35 -19.39 15.60
C SER A 15 -14.79 -18.07 14.94
N VAL A 16 -15.61 -17.25 15.61
CA VAL A 16 -15.96 -15.91 15.11
C VAL A 16 -14.72 -14.99 15.08
N VAL A 17 -13.88 -15.00 16.12
CA VAL A 17 -12.67 -14.16 16.18
C VAL A 17 -11.69 -14.45 15.04
N ILE A 18 -11.54 -15.73 14.66
CA ILE A 18 -10.63 -16.14 13.58
C ILE A 18 -11.08 -15.58 12.22
N THR A 19 -12.39 -15.56 11.94
CA THR A 19 -12.92 -15.12 10.63
C THR A 19 -12.85 -13.61 10.42
N VAL A 20 -12.96 -12.81 11.49
CA VAL A 20 -12.87 -11.33 11.38
C VAL A 20 -11.41 -10.86 11.28
N GLY A 21 -10.47 -11.61 11.86
CA GLY A 21 -9.04 -11.30 11.81
C GLY A 21 -8.32 -11.69 10.51
N SER A 22 -8.92 -12.54 9.67
CA SER A 22 -8.25 -13.12 8.49
C SER A 22 -8.42 -12.32 7.20
N GLN A 23 -8.66 -11.01 7.26
CA GLN A 23 -8.47 -10.18 6.07
C GLN A 23 -6.97 -10.15 5.76
N ALA A 24 -6.54 -11.13 4.96
CA ALA A 24 -5.25 -11.13 4.32
C ALA A 24 -5.19 -9.85 3.48
N ASN A 25 -4.55 -8.82 4.03
CA ASN A 25 -4.33 -7.56 3.34
C ASN A 25 -3.27 -7.84 2.28
N VAL A 26 -3.71 -8.35 1.13
CA VAL A 26 -2.82 -8.64 0.00
C VAL A 26 -2.27 -7.30 -0.43
N ALA A 27 -1.00 -7.06 -0.12
CA ALA A 27 -0.33 -5.82 -0.47
C ALA A 27 -0.47 -5.57 -1.97
N LEU A 28 -0.79 -4.32 -2.33
CA LEU A 28 -0.84 -3.90 -3.73
C LEU A 28 0.54 -4.10 -4.36
N THR A 29 0.58 -4.81 -5.48
CA THR A 29 1.79 -5.05 -6.28
C THR A 29 1.55 -4.56 -7.70
N GLY A 30 2.59 -4.08 -8.37
CA GLY A 30 2.46 -3.53 -9.71
C GLY A 30 3.73 -2.86 -10.21
N ASP A 31 3.63 -2.23 -11.37
CA ASP A 31 4.74 -1.50 -11.98
C ASP A 31 4.58 0.01 -11.74
N TYR A 32 5.62 0.62 -11.20
CA TYR A 32 5.65 2.04 -10.86
C TYR A 32 6.59 2.78 -11.81
N VAL A 33 6.13 3.91 -12.33
CA VAL A 33 6.97 4.87 -13.03
C VAL A 33 6.70 6.26 -12.50
N GLU A 34 7.77 7.04 -12.41
CA GLU A 34 7.70 8.42 -11.97
C GLU A 34 8.55 9.29 -12.89
N ALA A 35 7.95 10.37 -13.34
CA ALA A 35 8.62 11.43 -14.07
C ALA A 35 8.76 12.63 -13.14
N ARG A 36 9.99 13.09 -12.95
CA ARG A 36 10.32 14.29 -12.16
C ARG A 36 10.66 15.43 -13.10
N THR A 37 10.32 16.65 -12.70
CA THR A 37 10.67 17.88 -13.45
C THR A 37 12.14 18.29 -13.30
N ALA A 38 12.99 17.45 -12.70
CA ALA A 38 14.41 17.72 -12.51
C ALA A 38 15.20 17.30 -13.75
N SER A 39 15.65 18.27 -14.53
CA SER A 39 16.56 18.05 -15.65
C SER A 39 17.97 17.75 -15.12
N VAL A 40 18.58 16.64 -15.54
CA VAL A 40 19.99 16.34 -15.21
C VAL A 40 20.88 17.07 -16.20
N PHE A 41 21.40 18.24 -15.83
CA PHE A 41 22.37 18.96 -16.64
C PHE A 41 23.78 18.45 -16.35
N ALA A 42 24.38 17.73 -17.29
CA ALA A 42 25.77 17.31 -17.21
C ALA A 42 26.71 18.52 -17.45
N GLY A 43 26.91 19.37 -16.43
CA GLY A 43 27.89 20.46 -16.51
C GLY A 43 27.97 21.35 -15.27
N ALA A 44 29.17 21.47 -14.69
CA ALA A 44 29.45 22.26 -13.47
C ALA A 44 29.23 23.78 -13.61
N CYS A 45 29.09 24.30 -14.83
CA CYS A 45 28.84 25.73 -15.09
C CYS A 45 27.34 26.08 -15.17
N HIS A 46 26.47 25.07 -15.11
CA HIS A 46 25.03 25.25 -14.99
C HIS A 46 24.68 25.05 -13.51
N PHE A 47 25.10 26.01 -12.67
CA PHE A 47 24.50 26.20 -11.35
C PHE A 47 23.04 26.57 -11.62
N ASN A 48 22.22 25.54 -11.79
CA ASN A 48 20.97 25.60 -12.52
C ASN A 48 19.96 26.46 -11.76
N GLY A 49 19.40 27.48 -12.42
CA GLY A 49 18.20 28.15 -11.93
C GLY A 49 17.12 27.12 -11.57
N GLU A 50 17.11 25.96 -12.22
CA GLU A 50 16.18 24.86 -11.99
C GLU A 50 16.39 24.04 -10.71
N VAL A 51 17.61 23.89 -10.17
CA VAL A 51 17.79 23.19 -8.87
C VAL A 51 17.09 23.95 -7.74
N VAL A 52 16.91 25.26 -7.91
CA VAL A 52 16.23 26.14 -6.96
C VAL A 52 14.78 26.43 -7.37
N THR A 53 14.39 26.28 -8.65
CA THR A 53 13.06 26.69 -9.17
C THR A 53 12.21 25.59 -9.81
N THR A 54 12.78 24.44 -10.20
CA THR A 54 12.07 23.27 -10.75
C THR A 54 12.35 22.01 -9.90
N GLY A 55 11.94 20.82 -10.36
CA GLY A 55 12.18 19.56 -9.66
C GLY A 55 11.27 19.30 -8.45
N ARG A 56 10.32 20.22 -8.19
CA ARG A 56 9.36 20.16 -7.08
C ARG A 56 8.11 19.35 -7.44
N ASP A 57 7.88 19.18 -8.73
CA ASP A 57 6.75 18.44 -9.26
C ASP A 57 7.19 17.09 -9.78
N ALA A 58 6.35 16.10 -9.52
CA ALA A 58 6.46 14.78 -10.07
C ALA A 58 5.10 14.21 -10.44
N VAL A 59 5.06 13.55 -11.59
CA VAL A 59 3.91 12.80 -12.05
C VAL A 59 4.24 11.32 -11.91
N MET A 60 3.33 10.60 -11.29
CA MET A 60 3.47 9.19 -11.00
C MET A 60 2.37 8.40 -11.68
N ALA A 61 2.74 7.28 -12.28
CA ALA A 61 1.81 6.29 -12.77
C ALA A 61 2.14 4.94 -12.14
N TRP A 62 1.10 4.29 -11.62
CA TRP A 62 1.22 2.94 -11.08
C TRP A 62 0.22 2.03 -11.78
N ASN A 63 0.74 1.01 -12.44
CA ASN A 63 -0.06 -0.09 -12.97
C ASN A 63 -0.20 -1.15 -11.88
N ILE A 64 -1.32 -1.15 -11.15
CA ILE A 64 -1.64 -2.15 -10.13
C ILE A 64 -1.92 -3.47 -10.85
N LYS A 65 -1.18 -4.52 -10.47
CA LYS A 65 -1.31 -5.87 -11.03
C LYS A 65 -2.13 -6.79 -10.14
N GLN A 66 -1.94 -6.71 -8.82
CA GLN A 66 -2.61 -7.58 -7.85
C GLN A 66 -2.70 -6.89 -6.48
N GLY A 67 -3.71 -7.26 -5.71
CA GLY A 67 -3.89 -6.87 -4.32
C GLY A 67 -5.34 -6.45 -4.07
N ASN A 68 -5.65 -6.10 -2.83
CA ASN A 68 -6.95 -5.54 -2.48
C ASN A 68 -6.72 -4.34 -1.56
N TRP A 69 -7.43 -3.25 -1.84
CA TRP A 69 -7.43 -2.10 -0.97
C TRP A 69 -8.86 -1.73 -0.60
N LYS A 70 -9.20 -1.93 0.68
CA LYS A 70 -10.52 -1.57 1.24
C LYS A 70 -11.70 -2.13 0.45
N GLY A 71 -11.59 -3.37 -0.04
CA GLY A 71 -12.65 -4.03 -0.81
C GLY A 71 -12.69 -3.63 -2.29
N THR A 72 -11.63 -2.98 -2.80
CA THR A 72 -11.43 -2.72 -4.22
C THR A 72 -10.23 -3.53 -4.71
N ASP A 73 -10.42 -4.28 -5.79
CA ASP A 73 -9.43 -5.15 -6.44
C ASP A 73 -8.72 -4.43 -7.60
#